data_AF-A0A7X0E583-F1
#
_entry.id   AF-A0A7X0E583-F1
#
_cell.length_a   1.000
_cell.length_b   1.000
_cell.length_c   1.000
_cell.angle_alpha   90.00
_cell.angle_beta   90.00
_cell.angle_gamma   90.00
#
_symmetry.space_group_name_H-M   'P 1'
#
loop_
_entity.id
_entity.type
_entity.pdbx_description
1 polymer ?
#
loop_
_entity_poly.entity_id
_entity_poly.type
_entity_poly.pdbx_seq_one_letter_code
_entity_poly.pdbx_strand_id
1 'polypeptide(L)'
;MAVQDVAASLYIHPFMLSRWRKQAREGLIMTKGVAVDKAMAAELKELRRVKKAYEQLKIEHDLLKKAIAFTSARKANALPSSSSSKRTTR
;
A
#
# COMPACT_ATOMS: atom_id res chain seq x y z
N MET A 1 12.87 -3.33 -2.34
CA MET A 1 13.69 -2.60 -1.37
C MET A 1 14.13 -1.34 -2.05
N ALA A 2 13.68 -0.20 -1.55
CA ALA A 2 14.08 1.08 -2.11
C ALA A 2 15.56 1.30 -1.75
N VAL A 3 16.30 1.99 -2.62
CA VAL A 3 17.72 2.31 -2.36
C VAL A 3 17.84 3.18 -1.11
N GLN A 4 16.81 3.97 -0.83
CA GLN A 4 16.67 4.84 0.33
C GLN A 4 16.64 4.05 1.65
N ASP A 5 15.86 2.95 1.72
CA ASP A 5 15.75 2.14 2.94
C ASP A 5 17.09 1.52 3.32
N VAL A 6 17.79 0.96 2.32
CA VAL A 6 19.11 0.35 2.52
C VAL A 6 20.13 1.41 2.92
N ALA A 7 20.12 2.57 2.27
CA ALA A 7 21.02 3.68 2.58
C ALA A 7 20.84 4.19 4.01
N ALA A 8 19.59 4.33 4.47
CA ALA A 8 19.29 4.72 5.85
C ALA A 8 19.83 3.70 6.87
N SER A 9 19.66 2.41 6.61
CA SER A 9 20.15 1.34 7.50
C SER A 9 21.67 1.28 7.61
N LEU A 10 22.37 1.66 6.54
CA LEU A 10 23.83 1.68 6.47
C LEU A 10 24.40 3.06 6.86
N TYR A 11 23.56 4.03 7.24
CA TYR A 11 23.95 5.42 7.53
C TYR A 11 24.81 6.07 6.43
N ILE A 12 24.45 5.81 5.17
CA ILE A 12 25.11 6.38 4.00
C ILE A 12 24.13 7.15 3.13
N HIS A 13 24.65 8.05 2.28
CA HIS A 13 23.82 8.75 1.33
C HIS A 13 23.33 7.80 0.20
N PRO A 14 22.05 7.85 -0.23
CA PRO A 14 21.51 6.96 -1.27
C PRO A 14 22.29 6.97 -2.60
N PHE A 15 22.89 8.11 -2.95
CA PHE A 15 23.77 8.25 -4.11
C PHE A 15 24.96 7.27 -4.08
N MET A 16 25.51 6.99 -2.89
CA MET A 16 26.64 6.08 -2.73
C MET A 16 26.29 4.66 -3.19
N LEU A 17 25.12 4.15 -2.81
CA LEU A 17 24.64 2.84 -3.25
C LEU A 17 24.41 2.79 -4.77
N SER A 18 23.82 3.83 -5.34
CA SER A 18 23.63 3.93 -6.79
C SER A 18 24.97 3.92 -7.54
N ARG A 19 25.95 4.68 -7.03
CA ARG A 19 27.32 4.73 -7.57
C ARG A 19 28.02 3.38 -7.46
N TRP A 20 27.97 2.72 -6.31
CA TRP A 20 28.60 1.41 -6.11
C TRP A 20 27.94 0.31 -6.94
N ARG A 21 26.61 0.33 -7.14
CA ARG A 21 25.93 -0.59 -8.07
C ARG A 21 26.37 -0.39 -9.52
N LYS A 22 26.66 0.86 -9.92
CA LYS A 22 27.22 1.15 -11.24
C LYS A 22 28.65 0.60 -11.36
N GLN A 23 29.51 0.90 -10.40
CA GLN A 23 30.90 0.45 -10.38
C GLN A 23 31.04 -1.08 -10.28
N ALA A 24 30.14 -1.77 -9.57
CA ALA A 24 30.10 -3.22 -9.53
C ALA A 24 29.71 -3.86 -10.88
N ARG A 25 28.78 -3.24 -11.63
CA ARG A 25 28.42 -3.69 -13.00
C ARG A 25 29.53 -3.42 -14.01
N GLU A 26 30.26 -2.32 -13.82
CA GLU A 26 31.39 -1.91 -14.67
C GLU A 26 32.70 -2.65 -14.32
N GLY A 27 32.68 -3.53 -13.31
CA GLY A 27 33.86 -4.30 -12.89
C GLY A 27 34.93 -3.50 -12.16
N LEU A 28 34.68 -2.23 -11.84
CA LEU A 28 35.59 -1.38 -11.06
C LEU A 28 35.70 -1.84 -9.59
N ILE A 29 34.67 -2.50 -9.07
CA ILE A 29 34.65 -3.06 -7.72
C ILE A 29 34.52 -4.58 -7.85
N MET A 30 35.52 -5.31 -7.35
CA MET A 30 35.43 -6.77 -7.22
C MET A 30 34.40 -7.11 -6.16
N THR A 31 33.26 -7.64 -6.60
CA THR A 31 32.26 -8.19 -5.68
C THR A 31 32.57 -9.67 -5.46
N LYS A 32 32.77 -10.07 -4.21
CA LYS A 32 32.65 -11.49 -3.86
C LYS A 32 31.19 -11.84 -4.07
N GLY A 33 30.92 -12.80 -4.96
CA GLY A 33 29.54 -13.18 -5.29
C GLY A 33 28.78 -13.56 -4.03
N VAL A 34 27.83 -12.73 -3.62
CA VAL A 34 26.87 -13.10 -2.58
C VAL A 34 25.81 -13.94 -3.27
N ALA A 35 25.78 -15.23 -2.96
CA ALA A 35 24.74 -16.13 -3.42
C ALA A 35 23.43 -15.73 -2.73
N VAL A 36 22.64 -14.89 -3.40
CA VAL A 36 21.25 -14.67 -2.99
C VAL A 36 20.48 -15.90 -3.45
N ASP A 37 19.89 -16.61 -2.51
CA ASP A 37 19.04 -17.76 -2.82
C ASP A 37 17.89 -17.31 -3.74
N LYS A 38 17.83 -17.95 -4.91
CA LYS A 38 16.86 -17.62 -5.96
C LYS A 38 15.42 -17.92 -5.50
N ALA A 39 15.24 -18.93 -4.65
CA ALA A 39 13.93 -19.26 -4.08
C ALA A 39 13.42 -18.13 -3.19
N MET A 40 14.25 -17.70 -2.23
CA MET A 40 13.96 -16.54 -1.37
C MET A 40 13.69 -15.26 -2.19
N ALA A 41 14.43 -15.03 -3.28
CA ALA A 41 14.20 -13.88 -4.15
C ALA A 41 12.83 -13.91 -4.86
N ALA A 42 12.37 -15.10 -5.25
CA ALA A 42 11.06 -15.29 -5.87
C ALA A 42 9.92 -15.08 -4.85
N GLU A 43 10.06 -15.62 -3.64
CA GLU A 43 9.10 -15.42 -2.55
C GLU A 43 8.95 -13.93 -2.20
N LEU A 44 10.06 -13.20 -2.09
CA LEU A 44 10.05 -11.77 -1.84
C LEU A 44 9.38 -10.97 -2.96
N LYS A 45 9.40 -11.47 -4.21
CA LYS A 45 8.71 -10.84 -5.34
C LYS A 45 7.20 -11.04 -5.24
N GLU A 46 6.76 -12.25 -4.92
CA GLU A 46 5.33 -12.55 -4.73
C GLU A 46 4.76 -11.78 -3.53
N LEU A 47 5.48 -11.71 -2.40
CA LEU A 47 5.07 -10.90 -1.25
C LEU A 47 4.86 -9.43 -1.61
N ARG A 48 5.73 -8.84 -2.47
CA ARG A 48 5.56 -7.46 -2.93
C ARG A 48 4.33 -7.30 -3.81
N ARG A 49 4.05 -8.28 -4.68
CA ARG A 49 2.86 -8.27 -5.54
C ARG A 49 1.58 -8.29 -4.70
N VAL A 50 1.53 -9.21 -3.73
CA VAL A 50 0.36 -9.36 -2.83
C VAL A 50 0.17 -8.09 -1.99
N LYS A 51 1.25 -7.51 -1.44
CA LYS A 51 1.15 -6.27 -0.66
C LYS A 51 0.57 -5.11 -1.48
N LYS A 52 1.03 -4.94 -2.73
CA LYS A 52 0.50 -3.89 -3.61
C LYS A 52 -0.98 -4.09 -3.94
N ALA A 53 -1.38 -5.33 -4.23
CA ALA A 53 -2.78 -5.65 -4.48
C ALA A 53 -3.66 -5.39 -3.25
N TYR A 54 -3.17 -5.72 -2.06
CA TYR A 54 -3.87 -5.46 -0.80
C TYR A 54 -4.05 -3.95 -0.54
N GLU A 55 -3.01 -3.14 -0.76
CA GLU A 55 -3.10 -1.68 -0.61
C GLU A 55 -4.14 -1.08 -1.59
N GLN A 56 -4.14 -1.54 -2.84
CA GLN A 56 -5.14 -1.14 -3.82
C GLN A 56 -6.55 -1.54 -3.39
N LEU A 57 -6.74 -2.79 -2.97
CA LEU A 57 -8.04 -3.30 -2.52
C LEU A 57 -8.56 -2.53 -1.31
N LYS A 58 -7.67 -2.12 -0.38
CA LYS A 58 -8.05 -1.31 0.77
C LYS A 58 -8.62 0.05 0.34
N ILE A 59 -7.98 0.70 -0.64
CA ILE A 59 -8.46 1.98 -1.18
C ILE A 59 -9.83 1.81 -1.86
N GLU A 60 -9.98 0.79 -2.70
CA GLU A 60 -11.24 0.49 -3.40
C GLU A 60 -12.36 0.22 -2.39
N HIS A 61 -12.09 -0.57 -1.36
CA HIS A 61 -13.05 -0.87 -0.31
C HIS A 61 -13.44 0.36 0.52
N ASP A 62 -12.48 1.22 0.88
CA ASP A 62 -12.76 2.46 1.59
C ASP A 62 -13.60 3.42 0.74
N LEU A 63 -13.37 3.46 -0.58
CA LEU A 63 -14.18 4.24 -1.51
C LEU A 63 -15.61 3.70 -1.60
N LEU A 64 -15.78 2.39 -1.72
CA LEU A 64 -17.10 1.75 -1.75
C LEU A 64 -17.89 2.01 -0.46
N LYS A 65 -17.24 1.89 0.71
CA LYS A 65 -17.86 2.22 2.00
C LYS A 65 -18.35 3.65 2.06
N LYS A 66 -17.55 4.61 1.59
CA LYS A 66 -17.94 6.02 1.53
C LYS A 66 -19.13 6.25 0.60
N ALA A 67 -19.17 5.57 -0.56
CA ALA A 67 -20.30 5.66 -1.49
C ALA A 67 -21.61 5.10 -0.88
N ILE A 68 -21.53 3.97 -0.17
CA ILE A 68 -22.68 3.39 0.54
C ILE A 68 -23.15 4.35 1.64
N ALA A 69 -22.23 4.90 2.43
CA ALA A 69 -22.58 5.89 3.46
C ALA A 69 -23.24 7.15 2.87
N PHE A 70 -22.71 7.66 1.76
CA PHE A 70 -23.28 8.83 1.07
C PHE A 70 -24.69 8.57 0.53
N THR A 71 -24.89 7.42 -0.14
CA THR A 71 -26.20 7.07 -0.74
C THR A 71 -27.25 6.75 0.34
N SER A 72 -26.87 6.08 1.42
CA SER A 72 -27.76 5.80 2.55
C SER A 72 -28.16 7.06 3.30
N ALA A 73 -27.22 7.99 3.55
CA ALA A 73 -27.53 9.29 4.16
C ALA A 73 -28.53 10.09 3.30
N ARG A 74 -28.33 10.13 1.97
CA ARG A 74 -29.28 10.78 1.05
C ARG A 74 -30.66 10.11 1.06
N LYS A 75 -30.71 8.78 1.13
CA LYS A 75 -31.98 8.03 1.24
C LYS A 75 -32.71 8.34 2.54
N ALA A 76 -31.99 8.43 3.67
CA ALA A 76 -32.57 8.83 4.96
C ALA A 76 -33.16 10.26 4.91
N ASN A 77 -32.46 11.20 4.28
CA ASN A 77 -32.92 12.58 4.15
C ASN A 77 -34.04 12.78 3.11
N ALA A 78 -34.13 11.91 2.10
CA ALA A 78 -35.15 11.97 1.05
C ALA A 78 -36.46 11.23 1.43
N LEU A 79 -36.44 10.42 2.49
CA LEU A 79 -37.66 9.82 3.02
C LEU A 79 -38.46 10.90 3.77
N PRO A 80 -39.75 11.14 3.45
CA PRO A 80 -40.57 12.02 4.26
C PRO A 80 -40.63 11.43 5.67
N SER A 81 -40.26 12.24 6.66
CA SER A 81 -40.38 11.92 8.07
C SER A 81 -41.84 11.58 8.38
N SER A 82 -42.16 10.29 8.47
CA SER A 82 -43.42 9.85 9.05
C SER A 82 -43.31 9.98 10.57
N SER A 83 -43.48 11.21 11.05
CA SER A 83 -43.87 11.45 12.43
C SER A 83 -45.19 10.72 12.67
N SER A 84 -45.11 9.51 13.23
CA SER A 84 -46.26 8.85 13.83
C SER A 84 -46.64 9.68 15.05
N SER A 85 -47.49 10.68 14.81
CA SER A 85 -48.11 11.45 15.88
C SER A 85 -48.98 10.48 16.67
N LYS A 86 -48.49 10.07 17.85
CA LYS A 86 -49.22 9.22 18.79
C LYS A 86 -50.59 9.84 19.00
N ARG A 87 -51.63 9.18 18.49
CA ARG A 87 -53.02 9.61 18.60
C ARG A 87 -53.41 9.53 20.09
N THR A 88 -53.38 10.66 20.77
CA THR A 88 -53.90 10.82 22.13
C THR A 88 -55.40 10.53 22.09
N THR A 89 -55.80 9.42 22.69
CA THR A 89 -57.21 9.03 22.85
C THR A 89 -57.68 9.58 24.19
N ARG A 90 -58.75 10.39 24.17
CA ARG A 90 -59.43 10.95 25.34
C ARG A 90 -60.68 10.13 25.64
#